data_AF-A0A8I1UE43-F1
#
_entry.id   AF-A0A8I1UE43-F1
#
_cell.length_a   1.000
_cell.length_b   1.000
_cell.length_c   1.000
_cell.angle_alpha   90.00
_cell.angle_beta   90.00
_cell.angle_gamma   90.00
#
_symmetry.space_group_name_H-M   'P 1'
#
loop_
_entity.id
_entity.type
_entity.pdbx_description
1 polymer ?
#
loop_
_entity_poly.entity_id
_entity_poly.type
_entity_poly.pdbx_seq_one_letter_code
_entity_poly.pdbx_strand_id
1 'polypeptide(L)'
;MTLAPGDPLAWVCRRTQALHLRRWPDGGVVYDAADGSLSAISPVAAELIERLLDGRPADAETLARHLLQAPPEAEDVEGVRQHLAQFEHMGFIERVPA
;
A
#
# COMPACT_ATOMS: atom_id res chain seq x y z
N MET A 1 -4.20 11.39 18.37
CA MET A 1 -3.33 12.24 17.53
C MET A 1 -4.15 12.67 16.32
N THR A 2 -4.51 13.94 16.25
CA THR A 2 -5.32 14.50 15.17
C THR A 2 -4.34 15.05 14.14
N LEU A 3 -4.24 14.40 12.97
CA LEU A 3 -3.36 14.85 11.89
C LEU A 3 -3.85 16.20 11.36
N ALA A 4 -2.96 17.17 11.22
CA ALA A 4 -3.28 18.47 10.64
C ALA A 4 -3.45 18.33 9.11
N PRO A 5 -4.41 19.05 8.50
CA PRO A 5 -4.57 19.02 7.05
C PRO A 5 -3.36 19.71 6.39
N GLY A 6 -2.49 18.92 5.74
CA GLY A 6 -1.34 19.42 4.97
C GLY A 6 0.00 18.77 5.29
N ASP A 7 0.10 17.96 6.37
CA ASP A 7 1.33 17.22 6.64
C ASP A 7 1.52 16.11 5.59
N PRO A 8 2.75 15.87 5.12
CA PRO A 8 3.02 14.74 4.25
C PRO A 8 2.65 13.45 5.00
N LEU A 9 1.81 12.64 4.36
CA LEU A 9 1.33 11.37 4.90
C LEU A 9 2.12 10.24 4.27
N ALA A 10 2.57 9.31 5.11
CA ALA A 10 3.11 8.03 4.70
C ALA A 10 2.18 6.90 5.16
N TRP A 11 2.33 5.74 4.53
CA TRP A 11 1.62 4.53 4.89
C TRP A 11 2.61 3.46 5.32
N VAL A 12 2.24 2.70 6.35
CA VAL A 12 3.07 1.60 6.86
C VAL A 12 2.21 0.37 7.13
N CYS A 13 2.73 -0.80 6.79
CA CYS A 13 2.17 -2.06 7.27
C CYS A 13 2.80 -2.40 8.63
N ARG A 14 2.04 -2.32 9.72
CA ARG A 14 2.52 -2.72 11.06
C ARG A 14 2.43 -4.23 11.32
N ARG A 15 1.55 -4.92 10.58
CA ARG A 15 1.25 -6.35 10.76
C ARG A 15 1.95 -7.21 9.70
N THR A 16 3.18 -6.88 9.33
CA THR A 16 3.92 -7.56 8.24
C THR A 16 4.02 -9.07 8.43
N GLN A 17 4.03 -9.55 9.67
CA GLN A 17 4.07 -10.98 10.00
C GLN A 17 2.72 -11.71 9.84
N ALA A 18 1.60 -10.97 9.80
CA ALA A 18 0.25 -11.54 9.65
C ALA A 18 -0.25 -11.51 8.21
N LEU A 19 0.36 -10.69 7.34
CA LEU A 19 -0.02 -10.58 5.94
C LEU A 19 0.92 -11.39 5.06
N HIS A 20 0.34 -12.33 4.30
CA HIS A 20 1.07 -13.16 3.37
C HIS A 20 0.63 -12.84 1.95
N LEU A 21 1.58 -12.36 1.14
CA LEU A 21 1.34 -12.06 -0.25
C LEU A 21 1.80 -13.23 -1.13
N ARG A 22 0.95 -13.62 -2.08
CA ARG A 22 1.32 -14.44 -3.22
C ARG A 22 1.03 -13.70 -4.51
N ARG A 23 2.04 -13.57 -5.38
CA ARG A 23 1.96 -12.84 -6.64
C ARG A 23 2.06 -13.75 -7.85
N TRP A 24 1.43 -13.32 -8.94
CA TRP A 24 1.52 -13.83 -10.30
C TRP A 24 1.59 -12.64 -11.27
N PRO A 25 1.93 -12.86 -12.55
CA PRO A 25 1.93 -11.77 -13.54
C PRO A 25 0.59 -11.02 -13.66
N ASP A 26 -0.53 -11.74 -13.51
CA ASP A 26 -1.88 -11.18 -13.70
C ASP A 26 -2.52 -10.65 -12.41
N GLY A 27 -1.84 -10.74 -11.26
CA GLY A 27 -2.37 -10.25 -9.99
C GLY A 27 -1.77 -10.91 -8.76
N GLY A 28 -2.43 -10.75 -7.63
CA GLY A 28 -2.00 -11.35 -6.37
C GLY A 28 -3.15 -11.72 -5.45
N VAL A 29 -2.82 -12.43 -4.40
CA VAL A 29 -3.71 -12.71 -3.28
C VAL A 29 -2.99 -12.34 -1.99
N VAL A 30 -3.64 -11.56 -1.14
CA VAL A 30 -3.23 -11.31 0.24
C VAL A 30 -4.04 -12.20 1.15
N TYR A 31 -3.35 -12.99 1.96
CA TYR A 31 -3.92 -13.73 3.08
C TYR A 31 -3.63 -12.98 4.38
N ASP A 32 -4.67 -12.67 5.16
CA ASP A 32 -4.53 -12.12 6.50
C ASP A 32 -4.72 -13.22 7.53
N ALA A 33 -3.65 -13.56 8.24
CA ALA A 33 -3.65 -14.59 9.27
C ALA A 33 -4.41 -14.19 10.54
N ALA A 34 -4.73 -12.90 10.72
CA ALA A 34 -5.46 -12.43 11.90
C ALA A 34 -6.94 -12.82 11.88
N ASP A 35 -7.57 -12.81 10.69
CA ASP A 35 -8.99 -13.13 10.51
C ASP A 35 -9.24 -14.27 9.51
N GLY A 36 -8.19 -14.76 8.85
CA GLY A 36 -8.26 -15.83 7.85
C GLY A 36 -8.78 -15.37 6.49
N SER A 37 -8.90 -14.07 6.24
CA SER A 37 -9.42 -13.52 4.99
C SER A 37 -8.44 -13.67 3.82
N LEU A 38 -9.00 -13.77 2.62
CA LEU A 38 -8.27 -13.82 1.35
C LEU A 38 -8.81 -12.73 0.42
N SER A 39 -7.92 -11.83 -0.01
CA SER A 39 -8.25 -10.73 -0.91
C SER A 39 -7.49 -10.87 -2.22
N ALA A 40 -8.22 -11.03 -3.32
CA ALA A 40 -7.64 -10.93 -4.65
C ALA A 40 -7.35 -9.47 -4.99
N ILE A 41 -6.17 -9.21 -5.56
CA ILE A 41 -5.69 -7.87 -5.86
C ILE A 41 -5.08 -7.81 -7.27
N SER A 42 -5.10 -6.61 -7.86
CA SER A 42 -4.51 -6.35 -9.17
C SER A 42 -2.97 -6.47 -9.15
N PRO A 43 -2.29 -6.59 -10.31
CA PRO A 43 -0.83 -6.62 -10.38
C PRO A 43 -0.18 -5.41 -9.70
N VAL A 44 -0.72 -4.22 -9.96
CA VAL A 44 -0.23 -2.95 -9.40
C VAL A 44 -0.39 -2.94 -7.87
N ALA A 45 -1.56 -3.35 -7.38
CA ALA A 45 -1.81 -3.47 -5.96
C ALA A 45 -0.85 -4.47 -5.29
N ALA A 46 -0.56 -5.58 -5.95
CA ALA A 46 0.37 -6.60 -5.45
C ALA A 46 1.80 -6.06 -5.31
N GLU A 47 2.24 -5.20 -6.23
CA GLU A 47 3.54 -4.55 -6.14
C GLU A 47 3.61 -3.53 -5.01
N LEU A 48 2.57 -2.71 -4.87
CA LEU A 48 2.48 -1.71 -3.81
C LEU A 48 2.51 -2.34 -2.41
N ILE A 49 1.70 -3.39 -2.19
CA ILE A 49 1.63 -4.03 -0.87
C ILE A 49 2.92 -4.78 -0.56
N GLU A 50 3.56 -5.43 -1.54
CA GLU A 50 4.87 -6.08 -1.36
C GLU A 50 5.89 -5.10 -0.78
N ARG A 51 5.92 -3.87 -1.30
CA ARG A 51 6.83 -2.84 -0.82
C ARG A 51 6.53 -2.41 0.62
N LEU A 52 5.25 -2.30 0.97
CA LEU A 52 4.84 -1.92 2.32
C LEU A 52 5.06 -3.05 3.34
N LEU A 53 5.12 -4.31 2.88
CA LEU A 53 5.43 -5.48 3.73
C LEU A 53 6.88 -5.49 4.25
N ASP A 54 7.77 -4.63 3.72
CA ASP A 54 9.08 -4.35 4.32
C ASP A 54 8.97 -3.62 5.69
N GLY A 55 7.76 -3.18 6.06
CA GLY A 55 7.47 -2.49 7.33
C GLY A 55 7.99 -1.05 7.39
N ARG A 56 8.49 -0.52 6.27
CA ARG A 56 8.98 0.86 6.16
C ARG A 56 7.84 1.77 5.69
N PRO A 57 7.65 2.94 6.33
CA PRO A 57 6.72 3.94 5.83
C PRO A 57 7.09 4.38 4.41
N ALA A 58 6.10 4.55 3.56
CA ALA A 58 6.27 5.12 2.23
C ALA A 58 5.10 6.05 1.88
N ASP A 59 5.42 7.18 1.24
CA ASP A 59 4.40 8.09 0.70
C ASP A 59 3.97 7.67 -0.71
N ALA A 60 2.83 8.20 -1.17
CA ALA A 60 2.24 7.85 -2.45
C ALA A 60 3.11 8.25 -3.66
N GLU A 61 3.88 9.34 -3.57
CA GLU A 61 4.73 9.82 -4.66
C GLU A 61 5.95 8.91 -4.83
N THR A 62 6.58 8.52 -3.72
CA THR A 62 7.67 7.56 -3.69
C THR A 62 7.24 6.21 -4.25
N LEU A 63 6.04 5.74 -3.90
CA LEU A 63 5.47 4.51 -4.44
C LEU A 63 5.16 4.61 -5.93
N ALA A 64 4.55 5.71 -6.39
CA ALA A 64 4.28 5.94 -7.81
C ALA A 64 5.57 6.01 -8.64
N ARG A 65 6.59 6.73 -8.15
CA ARG A 65 7.93 6.78 -8.76
C ARG A 65 8.56 5.38 -8.86
N HIS A 66 8.34 4.53 -7.88
CA HIS A 66 8.82 3.15 -7.90
C HIS A 66 8.11 2.31 -8.97
N LEU A 67 6.79 2.39 -9.09
CA LEU A 67 6.05 1.65 -10.11
C LEU A 67 6.43 2.07 -11.53
N LEU A 68 6.56 3.38 -11.76
CA LEU A 68 6.81 3.93 -13.09
C LEU A 68 8.29 3.95 -13.48
N GLN A 69 9.20 3.83 -12.51
CA GLN A 69 10.65 4.05 -12.69
C GLN A 69 10.96 5.42 -13.31
N ALA A 70 10.07 6.40 -13.12
CA ALA A 70 10.10 7.74 -13.69
C ALA A 70 9.39 8.73 -12.74
N PRO A 71 9.57 10.05 -12.89
CA PRO A 71 8.79 11.04 -12.15
C PRO A 71 7.29 10.87 -12.42
N PRO A 72 6.45 10.60 -11.40
CA PRO A 72 5.02 10.39 -11.59
C PRO A 72 4.30 11.72 -11.84
N GLU A 73 3.23 11.67 -12.64
CA GLU A 73 2.29 12.78 -12.77
C GLU A 73 1.27 12.77 -11.62
N ALA A 74 0.51 13.86 -11.48
CA ALA A 74 -0.47 13.98 -10.41
C ALA A 74 -1.54 12.88 -10.45
N GLU A 75 -1.92 12.44 -11.65
CA GLU A 75 -2.89 11.35 -11.84
C GLU A 75 -2.36 9.99 -11.39
N ASP A 76 -1.06 9.72 -11.61
CA ASP A 76 -0.40 8.50 -11.16
C ASP A 76 -0.39 8.42 -9.63
N VAL A 77 -0.02 9.53 -8.98
CA VAL A 77 0.00 9.64 -7.52
C VAL A 77 -1.41 9.44 -6.96
N GLU A 78 -2.45 9.98 -7.60
CA GLU A 78 -3.83 9.79 -7.18
C GLU A 78 -4.28 8.34 -7.35
N GLY A 79 -3.90 7.66 -8.44
CA GLY A 79 -4.15 6.24 -8.63
C GLY A 79 -3.54 5.39 -7.51
N VAL A 80 -2.30 5.69 -7.11
CA VAL A 80 -1.67 5.03 -5.96
C VAL A 80 -2.40 5.35 -4.65
N ARG A 81 -2.84 6.59 -4.43
CA ARG A 81 -3.62 6.97 -3.24
C ARG A 81 -4.92 6.18 -3.13
N GLN A 82 -5.59 5.89 -4.25
CA GLN A 82 -6.80 5.07 -4.26
C GLN A 82 -6.53 3.63 -3.82
N HIS A 83 -5.44 3.01 -4.29
CA HIS A 83 -5.02 1.69 -3.83
C HIS A 83 -4.65 1.69 -2.33
N LEU A 84 -3.94 2.71 -1.86
CA LEU A 84 -3.59 2.85 -0.45
C LEU A 84 -4.82 3.04 0.45
N ALA A 85 -5.81 3.82 0.00
CA ALA A 85 -7.08 3.96 0.70
C ALA A 85 -7.84 2.63 0.78
N GLN A 86 -7.79 1.81 -0.27
CA GLN A 86 -8.37 0.47 -0.27
C GLN A 86 -7.67 -0.44 0.74
N PHE A 87 -6.34 -0.45 0.78
CA PHE A 87 -5.57 -1.23 1.75
C PHE A 87 -5.81 -0.80 3.19
N GLU A 88 -5.93 0.50 3.44
CA GLU A 88 -6.29 1.06 4.75
C GLU A 88 -7.70 0.61 5.15
N HIS A 89 -8.66 0.64 4.24
CA HIS A 89 -10.02 0.15 4.49
C HIS A 89 -10.06 -1.35 4.81
N MET A 90 -9.21 -2.15 4.17
CA MET A 90 -9.03 -3.58 4.47
C MET A 90 -8.19 -3.83 5.75
N GLY A 91 -7.67 -2.78 6.38
CA GLY A 91 -6.84 -2.89 7.60
C GLY A 91 -5.44 -3.47 7.35
N PHE A 92 -4.97 -3.50 6.12
CA PHE A 92 -3.62 -4.00 5.78
C PHE A 92 -2.53 -3.02 6.21
N ILE A 93 -2.82 -1.72 6.08
CA ILE A 93 -1.89 -0.63 6.35
C ILE A 93 -2.58 0.48 7.15
N GLU A 94 -1.78 1.38 7.69
CA GLU A 94 -2.26 2.56 8.40
C GLU A 94 -1.48 3.81 7.97
N ARG A 95 -2.14 4.96 8.06
CA ARG A 95 -1.53 6.27 7.83
C ARG A 95 -0.71 6.71 9.02
N VAL A 96 0.47 7.24 8.74
CA VAL A 96 1.39 7.84 9.69
C VAL A 96 1.86 9.21 9.19
N PRO A 97 2.26 10.13 10.08
CA PRO A 97 3.03 11.31 9.67
C PRO A 97 4.30 10.86 8.93
N ALA A 98 4.60 11.47 7.78
CA ALA A 98 5.83 11.23 7.05
C ALA A 98 7.04 11.91 7.71
#